data_AF-A0A5B6UTJ0-F1
#
_entry.id   AF-A0A5B6UTJ0-F1
#
_cell.length_a   1.000
_cell.length_b   1.000
_cell.length_c   1.000
_cell.angle_alpha   90.00
_cell.angle_beta   90.00
_cell.angle_gamma   90.00
#
_symmetry.space_group_name_H-M   'P 1'
#
loop_
_entity.id
_entity.type
_entity.pdbx_description
1 polymer ?
#
loop_
_entity_poly.entity_id
_entity_poly.type
_entity_poly.pdbx_seq_one_letter_code
_entity_poly.pdbx_strand_id
1 'polypeptide(L)'
;MLEILKRFHSEDETEPLDEDVDDSILSDDTIEKILSGGEVNINDLSLEEKKRFQRALASGELSKMIEPWDPWWLKPAARTICLSKDGAQLIQPMANSDQPSDIPCGPRTPLPSLRKLISTEPSPLLAVHLVDIIYSYCFTLRVYNGDWQSDAVGSAMVVLSIICIRSSWTARDCAGSVLLLGANLLSGLPAHRWFAIWIGTC
;
A
#
# COMPACT_ATOMS: atom_id res chain seq x y z
N MET A 1 31.51 25.03 52.38
CA MET A 1 31.34 25.87 51.18
C MET A 1 31.84 25.21 49.89
N LEU A 2 32.49 24.04 49.93
CA LEU A 2 32.93 23.30 48.75
C LEU A 2 32.00 22.14 48.35
N GLU A 3 31.05 21.75 49.19
CA GLU A 3 30.20 20.57 48.94
C GLU A 3 28.99 20.84 48.03
N ILE A 4 28.61 22.10 47.81
CA ILE A 4 27.52 22.45 46.89
C ILE A 4 28.00 22.43 45.43
N LEU A 5 29.28 22.77 45.18
CA LEU A 5 29.88 22.69 43.84
C LEU A 5 30.15 21.25 43.38
N LYS A 6 30.14 20.27 44.29
CA LYS A 6 30.29 18.86 43.92
C LYS A 6 28.97 18.20 43.48
N ARG A 7 27.81 18.79 43.84
CA ARG A 7 26.48 18.25 43.50
C ARG A 7 25.94 18.75 42.16
N PHE A 8 26.44 19.89 41.67
CA PHE A 8 26.03 20.42 40.35
C PHE A 8 26.88 19.91 39.18
N HIS A 9 27.98 19.18 39.43
CA HIS A 9 28.75 18.50 38.39
C HIS A 9 28.46 17.00 38.30
N SER A 10 27.43 16.51 39.00
CA SER A 10 27.03 15.09 38.98
C SER A 10 25.66 14.84 38.34
N GLU A 11 24.95 15.88 37.88
CA GLU A 11 23.65 15.77 37.19
C GLU A 11 23.69 16.27 35.73
N ASP A 12 24.87 16.63 35.21
CA ASP A 12 25.11 16.66 33.77
C ASP A 12 25.61 15.26 33.38
N GLU A 13 24.73 14.27 33.56
CA GLU A 13 24.88 12.96 32.95
C GLU A 13 24.94 13.18 31.45
N THR A 14 26.18 13.21 30.94
CA THR A 14 26.55 12.66 29.64
C THR A 14 25.48 12.93 28.58
N GLU A 15 25.52 14.12 27.98
CA GLU A 15 25.28 14.14 26.54
C GLU A 15 26.17 13.04 25.97
N PRO A 16 25.62 12.01 25.29
CA PRO A 16 26.46 11.08 24.58
C PRO A 16 27.18 11.95 23.56
N LEU A 17 28.45 12.22 23.86
CA LEU A 17 29.45 12.60 22.89
C LEU A 17 29.21 11.70 21.69
N ASP A 18 29.04 12.29 20.51
CA ASP A 18 29.02 11.61 19.22
C ASP A 18 30.33 10.81 19.10
N GLU A 19 30.39 9.66 19.76
CA GLU A 19 31.38 8.61 19.60
C GLU A 19 31.11 8.06 18.22
N ASP A 20 32.04 8.39 17.32
CA ASP A 20 32.33 7.67 16.09
C ASP A 20 31.09 7.11 15.41
N VAL A 21 30.47 7.95 14.58
CA VAL A 21 29.46 7.52 13.61
C VAL A 21 30.10 6.37 12.82
N ASP A 22 29.80 5.15 13.25
CA ASP A 22 30.01 3.96 12.46
C ASP A 22 29.23 4.21 11.18
N ASP A 23 29.94 4.57 10.11
CA ASP A 23 29.41 4.79 8.77
C ASP A 23 28.79 3.48 8.21
N SER A 24 28.90 2.36 8.94
CA SER A 24 28.20 1.13 8.67
C SER A 24 26.69 1.33 8.80
N ILE A 25 26.03 1.39 7.64
CA ILE A 25 24.58 1.53 7.48
C ILE A 25 23.82 0.39 8.20
N LEU A 26 24.46 -0.78 8.34
CA LEU A 26 23.94 -1.99 8.95
C LEU A 26 25.03 -2.68 9.80
N SER A 27 24.60 -3.43 10.82
CA SER A 27 25.42 -4.32 11.65
C SER A 27 25.93 -5.52 10.84
N ASP A 28 27.13 -6.00 11.18
CA ASP A 28 27.78 -7.15 10.51
C ASP A 28 26.90 -8.41 10.51
N ASP A 29 26.19 -8.69 11.60
CA ASP A 29 25.25 -9.82 11.72
C ASP A 29 24.11 -9.71 10.69
N THR A 30 23.61 -8.50 10.44
CA THR A 30 22.55 -8.25 9.47
C THR A 30 23.08 -8.37 8.05
N ILE A 31 24.31 -7.89 7.80
CA ILE A 31 24.98 -8.00 6.51
C ILE A 31 25.21 -9.47 6.14
N GLU A 32 25.71 -10.29 7.05
CA GLU A 32 25.89 -11.73 6.82
C GLU A 32 24.56 -12.44 6.53
N LYS A 33 23.49 -12.07 7.22
CA LYS A 33 22.14 -12.61 6.97
C LYS A 33 21.61 -12.26 5.58
N ILE A 34 21.84 -11.03 5.11
CA ILE A 34 21.46 -10.61 3.74
C ILE A 34 22.31 -11.35 2.71
N LEU A 35 23.63 -11.45 2.92
CA LEU A 35 24.56 -12.11 2.00
C LEU A 35 24.30 -13.62 1.89
N SER A 36 23.81 -14.24 2.95
CA SER A 36 23.36 -15.64 2.94
C SER A 36 21.98 -15.86 2.29
N GLY A 37 21.34 -14.79 1.81
CA GLY A 37 20.04 -14.84 1.12
C GLY A 37 18.85 -14.95 2.08
N GLY A 38 19.04 -14.64 3.35
CA GLY A 38 17.97 -14.63 4.34
C GLY A 38 17.05 -13.41 4.21
N GLU A 39 15.75 -13.62 4.42
CA GLU A 39 14.80 -12.52 4.57
C GLU A 39 15.04 -11.83 5.94
N VAL A 40 15.25 -10.52 5.92
CA VAL A 40 15.48 -9.71 7.13
C VAL A 40 14.18 -8.98 7.47
N ASN A 41 13.66 -9.24 8.67
CA ASN A 41 12.48 -8.56 9.15
C ASN A 41 12.87 -7.31 9.98
N ILE A 42 11.96 -6.34 10.11
CA ILE A 42 12.19 -5.15 10.95
C ILE A 42 12.54 -5.53 12.39
N ASN A 43 12.04 -6.67 12.88
CA ASN A 43 12.32 -7.14 14.23
C ASN A 43 13.77 -7.59 14.45
N ASP A 44 14.46 -8.04 13.39
CA ASP A 44 15.83 -8.55 13.43
C ASP A 44 16.88 -7.43 13.57
N LEU A 45 16.48 -6.19 13.26
CA LEU A 45 17.34 -5.01 13.35
C LEU A 45 17.61 -4.62 14.80
N SER A 46 18.82 -4.14 15.08
CA SER A 46 19.18 -3.48 16.33
C SER A 46 18.34 -2.21 16.56
N LEU A 47 18.33 -1.72 17.80
CA LEU A 47 17.57 -0.51 18.15
C LEU A 47 18.04 0.72 17.35
N GLU A 48 19.33 0.81 17.07
CA GLU A 48 19.90 1.93 16.33
C GLU A 48 19.54 1.88 14.84
N GLU A 49 19.65 0.70 14.22
CA GLU A 49 19.22 0.48 12.83
C GLU A 49 17.73 0.77 12.66
N LYS A 50 16.88 0.33 13.60
CA LYS A 50 15.45 0.65 13.62
C LYS A 50 15.21 2.16 13.64
N LYS A 51 15.93 2.90 14.50
CA LYS A 51 15.82 4.37 14.58
C LYS A 51 16.30 5.04 13.30
N ARG A 52 17.42 4.58 12.71
CA ARG A 52 17.94 5.10 11.43
C ARG A 52 16.95 4.85 10.30
N PHE A 53 16.39 3.64 10.20
CA PHE A 53 15.35 3.27 9.24
C PHE A 53 14.09 4.12 9.40
N GLN A 54 13.59 4.30 10.63
CA GLN A 54 12.44 5.16 10.92
C GLN A 54 12.71 6.63 10.54
N ARG A 55 13.93 7.13 10.78
CA ARG A 55 14.34 8.47 10.36
C ARG A 55 14.34 8.60 8.84
N ALA A 56 14.86 7.60 8.12
CA ALA A 56 14.87 7.55 6.66
C ALA A 56 13.45 7.39 6.06
N LEU A 57 12.56 6.68 6.76
CA LEU A 57 11.13 6.62 6.44
C LEU A 57 10.47 7.99 6.59
N ALA A 58 10.72 8.67 7.72
CA ALA A 58 10.14 9.98 8.01
C ALA A 58 10.68 11.10 7.10
N SER A 59 11.97 11.05 6.74
CA SER A 59 12.57 11.93 5.73
C SER A 59 12.06 11.62 4.32
N GLY A 60 11.53 10.40 4.13
CA GLY A 60 11.01 9.92 2.88
C GLY A 60 12.10 9.68 1.84
N GLU A 61 13.33 9.42 2.29
CA GLU A 61 14.47 9.02 1.47
C GLU A 61 14.27 7.63 0.86
N LEU A 62 13.73 6.70 1.65
CA LEU A 62 13.40 5.33 1.21
C LEU A 62 12.37 5.30 0.08
N SER A 63 11.50 6.31 0.00
CA SER A 63 10.52 6.43 -1.08
C SER A 63 11.16 6.55 -2.47
N LYS A 64 12.42 7.01 -2.57
CA LYS A 64 13.14 7.13 -3.85
C LYS A 64 13.71 5.79 -4.33
N MET A 65 13.84 4.83 -3.42
CA MET A 65 14.41 3.51 -3.70
C MET A 65 13.33 2.51 -4.14
N ILE A 66 12.05 2.83 -3.91
CA ILE A 66 10.92 1.98 -4.27
C ILE A 66 10.48 2.35 -5.69
N GLU A 67 10.44 1.36 -6.57
CA GLU A 67 9.88 1.53 -7.91
C GLU A 67 8.35 1.69 -7.82
N PRO A 68 7.78 2.76 -8.39
CA PRO A 68 6.34 2.92 -8.45
C PRO A 68 5.70 1.82 -9.29
N TRP A 69 4.61 1.25 -8.79
CA TRP A 69 3.83 0.28 -9.53
C TRP A 69 3.17 0.90 -10.76
N ASP A 70 3.35 0.26 -11.91
CA ASP A 70 2.68 0.60 -13.15
C ASP A 70 1.36 -0.18 -13.28
N PRO A 71 0.19 0.47 -13.19
CA PRO A 71 -1.09 -0.20 -13.26
C PRO A 71 -1.30 -0.93 -14.59
N TRP A 72 -1.65 -2.21 -14.52
CA TRP A 72 -1.82 -3.04 -15.72
C TRP A 72 -2.84 -2.47 -16.71
N TRP A 73 -3.87 -1.74 -16.24
CA TRP A 73 -4.90 -1.15 -17.10
C TRP A 73 -4.42 0.05 -17.91
N LEU A 74 -3.27 0.65 -17.58
CA LEU A 74 -2.64 1.69 -18.39
C LEU A 74 -1.78 1.12 -19.51
N LYS A 75 -1.39 -0.16 -19.42
CA LYS A 75 -0.57 -0.82 -20.42
C LYS A 75 -1.34 -0.94 -21.74
N PRO A 76 -0.70 -0.70 -22.90
CA PRO A 76 -1.35 -0.82 -24.22
C PRO A 76 -2.01 -2.19 -24.44
N ALA A 77 -1.41 -3.26 -23.90
CA ALA A 77 -1.95 -4.61 -23.99
C ALA A 77 -3.32 -4.77 -23.29
N ALA A 78 -3.64 -3.98 -22.25
CA ALA A 78 -4.95 -4.03 -21.60
C ALA A 78 -6.09 -3.57 -22.52
N ARG A 79 -5.80 -2.75 -23.54
CA ARG A 79 -6.79 -2.34 -24.55
C ARG A 79 -7.25 -3.48 -25.45
N THR A 80 -6.48 -4.56 -25.51
CA THR A 80 -6.82 -5.75 -26.32
C THR A 80 -7.80 -6.69 -25.61
N ILE A 81 -8.13 -6.44 -24.33
CA ILE A 81 -9.12 -7.23 -23.59
C ILE A 81 -10.51 -6.94 -24.18
N CYS A 82 -11.08 -7.92 -24.86
CA CYS A 82 -12.43 -7.87 -25.40
C CYS A 82 -13.29 -8.96 -24.74
N LEU A 83 -14.38 -8.54 -24.10
CA LEU A 83 -15.37 -9.43 -23.50
C LEU A 83 -16.59 -9.57 -24.42
N SER A 84 -17.17 -10.77 -24.46
CA SER A 84 -18.43 -11.03 -25.14
C SER A 84 -19.60 -10.40 -24.39
N LYS A 85 -20.79 -10.37 -25.00
CA LYS A 85 -22.02 -9.92 -24.33
C LYS A 85 -22.35 -10.73 -23.07
N ASP A 86 -21.86 -11.96 -23.01
CA ASP A 86 -22.03 -12.89 -21.89
C ASP A 86 -20.85 -12.81 -20.91
N GLY A 87 -19.92 -11.86 -21.09
CA GLY A 87 -18.79 -11.62 -20.20
C GLY A 87 -17.59 -12.56 -20.39
N ALA A 88 -17.64 -13.50 -21.34
CA ALA A 88 -16.50 -14.39 -21.62
C ALA A 88 -15.42 -13.67 -22.45
N GLN A 89 -14.15 -13.96 -22.18
CA GLN A 89 -13.03 -13.39 -22.93
C GLN A 89 -13.02 -13.91 -24.39
N LEU A 90 -13.05 -12.98 -25.36
CA LEU A 90 -13.10 -13.30 -26.80
C LEU A 90 -11.72 -13.58 -27.40
N ILE A 91 -10.67 -12.95 -26.85
CA ILE A 91 -9.30 -13.04 -27.36
C ILE A 91 -8.46 -13.79 -26.33
N GLN A 92 -7.93 -14.94 -26.72
CA GLN A 92 -7.00 -15.71 -25.89
C GLN A 92 -5.55 -15.43 -26.34
N PRO A 93 -4.63 -15.14 -25.41
CA PRO A 93 -3.21 -15.19 -25.72
C PRO A 93 -2.85 -16.60 -26.20
N MET A 94 -2.17 -16.71 -27.33
CA MET A 94 -1.65 -18.00 -27.79
C MET A 94 -0.64 -18.48 -26.75
N ALA A 95 -0.79 -19.72 -26.26
CA ALA A 95 -0.05 -20.31 -25.13
C ALA A 95 1.48 -20.44 -25.31
N ASN A 96 2.06 -19.79 -26.32
CA ASN A 96 3.46 -19.93 -26.73
C ASN A 96 4.33 -18.74 -26.29
N SER A 97 3.83 -17.83 -25.45
CA SER A 97 4.67 -16.84 -24.79
C SER A 97 4.85 -17.24 -23.32
N ASP A 98 6.01 -17.78 -22.97
CA ASP A 98 6.43 -18.13 -21.60
C ASP A 98 6.65 -16.89 -20.69
N GLN A 99 5.99 -15.77 -20.99
CA GLN A 99 6.06 -14.54 -20.21
C GLN A 99 4.79 -14.42 -19.37
N PRO A 100 4.88 -14.37 -18.04
CA PRO A 100 3.73 -14.06 -17.20
C PRO A 100 3.24 -12.66 -17.57
N SER A 101 2.01 -12.56 -18.09
CA SER A 101 1.40 -11.26 -18.31
C SER A 101 0.89 -10.73 -16.98
N ASP A 102 1.31 -9.53 -16.59
CA ASP A 102 0.76 -8.81 -15.42
C ASP A 102 -0.74 -8.48 -15.55
N ILE A 103 -1.31 -8.69 -16.74
CA ILE A 103 -2.70 -8.42 -17.03
C ILE A 103 -3.53 -9.64 -16.58
N PRO A 104 -4.51 -9.47 -15.68
CA PRO A 104 -5.34 -10.57 -15.23
C PRO A 104 -6.12 -11.17 -16.40
N CYS A 105 -6.14 -12.51 -16.47
CA CYS A 105 -6.94 -13.21 -17.47
C CYS A 105 -8.44 -13.01 -17.20
N GLY A 106 -9.19 -12.74 -18.27
CA GLY A 106 -10.65 -12.65 -18.19
C GLY A 106 -11.28 -14.02 -17.94
N PRO A 107 -12.55 -14.06 -17.49
CA PRO A 107 -13.28 -15.32 -17.32
C PRO A 107 -13.43 -16.05 -18.66
N ARG A 108 -13.11 -17.35 -18.65
CA ARG A 108 -13.19 -18.22 -19.85
C ARG A 108 -14.61 -18.70 -20.12
N THR A 109 -15.44 -18.79 -19.09
CA THR A 109 -16.84 -19.19 -19.19
C THR A 109 -17.75 -17.97 -19.14
N PRO A 110 -18.88 -17.99 -19.87
CA PRO A 110 -19.85 -16.92 -19.79
C PRO A 110 -20.36 -16.75 -18.36
N LEU A 111 -20.49 -15.51 -17.92
CA LEU A 111 -20.99 -15.17 -16.60
C LEU A 111 -22.49 -15.50 -16.53
N PRO A 112 -22.95 -16.22 -15.50
CA PRO A 112 -24.36 -16.48 -15.33
C PRO A 112 -25.14 -15.18 -15.11
N SER A 113 -26.35 -15.10 -15.67
CA SER A 113 -27.24 -13.95 -15.44
C SER A 113 -27.48 -13.75 -13.95
N LEU A 114 -27.44 -12.49 -13.50
CA LEU A 114 -27.65 -12.13 -12.10
C LEU A 114 -28.95 -12.72 -11.52
N ARG A 115 -30.02 -12.79 -12.33
CA ARG A 115 -31.32 -13.37 -11.94
C ARG A 115 -31.27 -14.85 -11.55
N LYS A 116 -30.22 -15.57 -11.99
CA LYS A 116 -29.99 -16.96 -11.59
C LYS A 116 -29.27 -17.08 -10.25
N LEU A 117 -28.61 -16.00 -9.79
CA LEU A 117 -27.83 -15.95 -8.56
C LEU A 117 -28.61 -15.35 -7.39
N ILE A 118 -29.59 -14.48 -7.68
CA ILE A 118 -30.40 -13.80 -6.66
C ILE A 118 -31.87 -14.19 -6.78
N SER A 119 -32.50 -14.43 -5.62
CA SER A 119 -33.94 -14.74 -5.53
C SER A 119 -34.81 -13.46 -5.48
N THR A 120 -34.21 -12.35 -5.05
CA THR A 120 -34.86 -11.04 -4.88
C THR A 120 -34.52 -10.09 -6.02
N GLU A 121 -35.35 -9.07 -6.22
CA GLU A 121 -35.05 -8.01 -7.18
C GLU A 121 -33.77 -7.25 -6.75
N PRO A 122 -32.80 -7.03 -7.65
CA PRO A 122 -31.58 -6.32 -7.31
C PRO A 122 -31.89 -4.88 -6.93
N SER A 123 -31.15 -4.35 -5.95
CA SER A 123 -31.27 -2.94 -5.56
C SER A 123 -31.07 -2.02 -6.78
N PRO A 124 -31.88 -0.96 -6.94
CA PRO A 124 -31.68 0.02 -8.01
C PRO A 124 -30.34 0.75 -7.92
N LEU A 125 -29.67 0.69 -6.76
CA LEU A 125 -28.34 1.27 -6.53
C LEU A 125 -27.18 0.36 -6.96
N LEU A 126 -27.46 -0.86 -7.45
CA LEU A 126 -26.42 -1.82 -7.83
C LEU A 126 -25.44 -1.26 -8.88
N ALA A 127 -25.93 -0.47 -9.83
CA ALA A 127 -25.06 0.18 -10.82
C ALA A 127 -24.11 1.20 -10.19
N VAL A 128 -24.51 1.86 -9.09
CA VAL A 128 -23.68 2.83 -8.36
C VAL A 128 -22.59 2.12 -7.57
N HIS A 129 -22.84 0.90 -7.09
CA HIS A 129 -21.83 0.08 -6.43
C HIS A 129 -20.68 -0.33 -7.34
N LEU A 130 -20.88 -0.35 -8.67
CA LEU A 130 -19.77 -0.63 -9.60
C LEU A 130 -18.66 0.41 -9.46
N VAL A 131 -19.01 1.69 -9.29
CA VAL A 131 -18.03 2.77 -9.11
C VAL A 131 -17.26 2.59 -7.79
N ASP A 132 -17.92 2.12 -6.73
CA ASP A 132 -17.25 1.79 -5.46
C ASP A 132 -16.26 0.66 -5.59
N ILE A 133 -16.65 -0.39 -6.29
CA ILE A 133 -15.82 -1.58 -6.48
C ILE A 133 -14.58 -1.19 -7.29
N ILE A 134 -14.75 -0.41 -8.36
CA ILE A 134 -13.62 0.07 -9.17
C ILE A 134 -12.72 0.99 -8.35
N TYR A 135 -13.28 1.96 -7.63
CA TYR A 135 -12.49 2.87 -6.81
C TYR A 135 -11.73 2.14 -5.71
N SER A 136 -12.40 1.26 -4.95
CA SER A 136 -11.77 0.48 -3.89
C SER A 136 -10.67 -0.43 -4.43
N TYR A 137 -10.88 -1.09 -5.58
CA TYR A 137 -9.84 -1.88 -6.24
C TYR A 137 -8.61 -1.04 -6.61
N CYS A 138 -8.83 0.09 -7.31
CA CYS A 138 -7.73 0.97 -7.71
C CYS A 138 -7.01 1.58 -6.50
N PHE A 139 -7.74 1.97 -5.46
CA PHE A 139 -7.18 2.52 -4.23
C PHE A 139 -6.34 1.48 -3.50
N THR A 140 -6.86 0.28 -3.27
CA THR A 140 -6.13 -0.80 -2.59
C THR A 140 -4.85 -1.15 -3.34
N LEU A 141 -4.90 -1.32 -4.66
CA LEU A 141 -3.67 -1.61 -5.42
C LEU A 141 -2.64 -0.49 -5.34
N ARG A 142 -3.06 0.78 -5.26
CA ARG A 142 -2.12 1.90 -5.06
C ARG A 142 -1.52 1.90 -3.66
N VAL A 143 -2.31 1.62 -2.63
CA VAL A 143 -1.82 1.51 -1.23
C VAL A 143 -0.75 0.42 -1.11
N TYR A 144 -0.96 -0.70 -1.79
CA TYR A 144 -0.07 -1.85 -1.78
C TYR A 144 1.00 -1.82 -2.89
N ASN A 145 1.13 -0.73 -3.64
CA ASN A 145 2.04 -0.62 -4.78
C ASN A 145 1.99 -1.86 -5.71
N GLY A 146 0.79 -2.31 -6.05
CA GLY A 146 0.53 -3.48 -6.89
C GLY A 146 0.57 -4.84 -6.18
N ASP A 147 1.23 -4.94 -5.03
CA ASP A 147 1.42 -6.19 -4.29
C ASP A 147 0.48 -6.32 -3.10
N TRP A 148 -0.80 -6.55 -3.41
CA TRP A 148 -1.82 -6.81 -2.40
C TRP A 148 -1.66 -8.18 -1.72
N GLN A 149 -0.86 -9.08 -2.28
CA GLN A 149 -0.71 -10.47 -1.81
C GLN A 149 0.21 -10.54 -0.59
N SER A 150 1.18 -9.63 -0.50
CA SER A 150 2.02 -9.42 0.68
C SER A 150 1.22 -9.26 1.98
N ASP A 151 0.00 -8.72 1.90
CA ASP A 151 -0.96 -8.70 3.02
C ASP A 151 -2.40 -8.81 2.48
N ALA A 152 -2.76 -10.05 2.13
CA ALA A 152 -4.07 -10.37 1.57
C ALA A 152 -5.23 -10.03 2.52
N VAL A 153 -5.02 -10.13 3.84
CA VAL A 153 -6.05 -9.86 4.84
C VAL A 153 -6.25 -8.36 5.00
N GLY A 154 -5.18 -7.58 5.16
CA GLY A 154 -5.28 -6.13 5.26
C GLY A 154 -5.80 -5.50 3.97
N SER A 155 -5.38 -6.01 2.81
CA SER A 155 -5.90 -5.51 1.52
C SER A 155 -7.39 -5.75 1.35
N ALA A 156 -7.90 -6.91 1.78
CA ALA A 156 -9.34 -7.18 1.84
C ALA A 156 -10.07 -6.23 2.81
N MET A 157 -9.48 -5.94 3.97
CA MET A 157 -10.03 -4.99 4.93
C MET A 157 -10.08 -3.56 4.39
N VAL A 158 -9.08 -3.12 3.62
CA VAL A 158 -9.10 -1.81 2.94
C VAL A 158 -10.27 -1.74 1.96
N VAL A 159 -10.45 -2.76 1.10
CA VAL A 159 -11.57 -2.82 0.15
C VAL A 159 -12.91 -2.75 0.88
N LEU A 160 -13.08 -3.59 1.91
CA LEU A 160 -14.31 -3.63 2.71
C LEU A 160 -14.56 -2.30 3.42
N SER A 161 -13.53 -1.64 3.95
CA SER A 161 -13.71 -0.35 4.62
C SER A 161 -14.33 0.69 3.68
N ILE A 162 -13.88 0.75 2.42
CA ILE A 162 -14.36 1.72 1.43
C ILE A 162 -15.81 1.40 1.01
N ILE A 163 -16.10 0.12 0.76
CA ILE A 163 -17.42 -0.33 0.30
C ILE A 163 -18.46 -0.26 1.44
N CYS A 164 -18.09 -0.71 2.66
CA CYS A 164 -19.00 -0.80 3.81
C CYS A 164 -19.27 0.55 4.45
N ILE A 165 -18.27 1.46 4.51
CA ILE A 165 -18.49 2.85 4.92
C ILE A 165 -19.70 3.33 4.13
N ARG A 166 -19.68 3.33 2.80
CA ARG A 166 -20.75 3.97 2.01
C ARG A 166 -22.14 3.34 2.12
N SER A 167 -22.25 2.07 2.53
CA SER A 167 -23.54 1.38 2.71
C SER A 167 -24.35 1.84 3.94
N SER A 168 -23.74 2.53 4.90
CA SER A 168 -24.38 3.01 6.13
C SER A 168 -24.62 4.53 6.20
N TRP A 169 -24.18 5.33 5.22
CA TRP A 169 -24.35 6.79 5.26
C TRP A 169 -25.62 7.24 4.53
N THR A 170 -26.50 7.91 5.28
CA THR A 170 -27.49 8.84 4.73
C THR A 170 -26.77 10.11 4.25
N ALA A 171 -27.39 10.84 3.31
CA ALA A 171 -26.80 11.85 2.43
C ALA A 171 -26.19 13.14 3.04
N ARG A 172 -25.67 13.15 4.29
CA ARG A 172 -25.11 14.36 4.91
C ARG A 172 -23.61 14.39 5.15
N ASP A 173 -22.91 13.26 5.11
CA ASP A 173 -21.53 13.20 5.67
C ASP A 173 -20.45 12.82 4.65
N CYS A 174 -20.60 13.22 3.38
CA CYS A 174 -19.77 12.69 2.28
C CYS A 174 -18.34 13.27 2.16
N ALA A 175 -17.95 14.31 2.91
CA ALA A 175 -16.64 14.95 2.73
C ALA A 175 -15.58 14.58 3.79
N GLY A 176 -15.98 14.18 4.99
CA GLY A 176 -15.05 14.01 6.12
C GLY A 176 -14.33 12.66 6.15
N SER A 177 -15.05 11.56 5.92
CA SER A 177 -14.56 10.23 6.29
C SER A 177 -13.56 9.60 5.30
N VAL A 178 -13.60 9.96 4.02
CA VAL A 178 -12.59 9.49 3.03
C VAL A 178 -11.23 10.13 3.30
N LEU A 179 -11.23 11.42 3.65
CA LEU A 179 -10.04 12.13 4.11
C LEU A 179 -9.58 11.62 5.47
N LEU A 180 -10.49 11.22 6.36
CA LEU A 180 -10.15 10.70 7.68
C LEU A 180 -9.59 9.27 7.64
N LEU A 181 -10.08 8.38 6.76
CA LEU A 181 -9.47 7.06 6.58
C LEU A 181 -8.10 7.15 5.91
N GLY A 182 -7.97 8.02 4.90
CA GLY A 182 -6.67 8.38 4.33
C GLY A 182 -5.74 8.95 5.41
N ALA A 183 -6.20 9.92 6.21
CA ALA A 183 -5.40 10.55 7.26
C ALA A 183 -5.09 9.63 8.44
N ASN A 184 -5.95 8.66 8.77
CA ASN A 184 -5.74 7.74 9.90
C ASN A 184 -4.87 6.53 9.53
N LEU A 185 -5.02 5.96 8.31
CA LEU A 185 -4.08 4.93 7.83
C LEU A 185 -2.71 5.53 7.49
N LEU A 186 -2.65 6.83 7.15
CA LEU A 186 -1.43 7.48 6.65
C LEU A 186 -1.02 8.70 7.51
N SER A 187 -1.35 8.64 8.81
CA SER A 187 -1.02 9.66 9.84
C SER A 187 0.48 9.90 10.04
N GLY A 188 1.34 9.15 9.33
CA GLY A 188 2.79 9.34 9.31
C GLY A 188 3.35 10.09 8.10
N LEU A 189 2.56 10.49 7.10
CA LEU A 189 3.10 11.12 5.86
C LEU A 189 2.51 12.53 5.58
N PRO A 190 3.36 13.55 5.40
CA PRO A 190 2.92 14.95 5.32
C PRO A 190 2.14 15.30 4.04
N ALA A 191 1.18 16.21 4.20
CA ALA A 191 0.17 16.68 3.22
C ALA A 191 0.70 17.06 1.81
N HIS A 192 1.97 17.44 1.67
CA HIS A 192 2.55 17.85 0.38
C HIS A 192 3.00 16.68 -0.51
N ARG A 193 3.21 15.48 0.05
CA ARG A 193 3.57 14.29 -0.73
C ARG A 193 2.37 13.62 -1.41
N TRP A 194 1.16 13.92 -0.96
CA TRP A 194 -0.10 13.53 -1.58
C TRP A 194 -0.27 14.16 -2.97
N PHE A 195 0.15 15.42 -3.11
CA PHE A 195 0.04 16.16 -4.37
C PHE A 195 0.92 15.55 -5.47
N ALA A 196 2.10 15.02 -5.16
CA ALA A 196 2.97 14.39 -6.16
C ALA A 196 2.42 13.04 -6.67
N ILE A 197 1.79 12.25 -5.79
CA ILE A 197 1.15 10.98 -6.15
C ILE A 197 -0.17 11.22 -6.91
N TRP A 198 -0.88 12.31 -6.62
CA TRP A 198 -2.15 12.63 -7.25
C TRP A 198 -2.02 13.42 -8.57
N ILE A 199 -1.02 14.31 -8.72
CA ILE A 199 -0.83 15.14 -9.93
C ILE A 199 -0.06 14.43 -11.05
N GLY A 200 0.72 13.39 -10.77
CA GLY A 200 1.49 12.70 -11.82
C GLY A 200 0.65 11.97 -12.89
N THR A 201 -0.68 11.92 -12.74
CA THR A 201 -1.61 11.24 -13.69
C THR A 201 -2.92 12.00 -13.93
N CYS A 202 -2.88 13.34 -13.93
CA CYS A 202 -3.88 14.15 -14.65
C CYS A 202 -3.28 14.67 -15.95
#